data_AF-A0A7Y0N2Y7-F1
#
_entry.id   AF-A0A7Y0N2Y7-F1
#
_cell.length_a   1.000
_cell.length_b   1.000
_cell.length_c   1.000
_cell.angle_alpha   90.00
_cell.angle_beta   90.00
_cell.angle_gamma   90.00
#
_symmetry.space_group_name_H-M   'P 1'
#
loop_
_entity.id
_entity.type
_entity.pdbx_description
1 polymer ?
#
loop_
_entity_poly.entity_id
_entity_poly.type
_entity_poly.pdbx_seq_one_letter_code
_entity_poly.pdbx_strand_id
1 'polypeptide(L)' 'MKIWKSILFTTLLSCGAVAAPVELDKVAVIVNDGVILQSDINTAMKTLQANARQSGKSLPSASVLKEQV' A
#
# COMPACT_ATOMS: atom_id res chain seq x y z
N MET A 1 -53.09 4.30 7.55
CA MET A 1 -52.01 3.86 6.64
C MET A 1 -51.03 5.01 6.30
N LYS A 2 -50.52 5.75 7.31
CA LYS A 2 -49.74 6.99 7.07
C LYS A 2 -48.28 6.93 7.57
N ILE A 3 -48.01 6.01 8.49
CA ILE A 3 -46.70 5.79 9.15
C ILE A 3 -45.65 5.10 8.26
N TRP A 4 -46.05 4.31 7.26
CA TRP A 4 -45.08 3.65 6.37
C TRP A 4 -44.33 4.65 5.47
N LYS A 5 -45.00 5.73 5.04
CA LYS A 5 -44.35 6.80 4.25
C LYS A 5 -43.27 7.54 5.05
N SER A 6 -43.47 7.70 6.36
CA SER A 6 -42.50 8.35 7.25
C SER A 6 -41.27 7.48 7.48
N ILE A 7 -41.44 6.15 7.58
CA ILE A 7 -40.32 5.20 7.71
C ILE A 7 -39.44 5.22 6.45
N LEU A 8 -40.02 5.33 5.26
CA LEU A 8 -39.26 5.42 4.00
C LEU A 8 -38.43 6.71 3.91
N PHE A 9 -38.94 7.81 4.47
CA PHE A 9 -38.27 9.12 4.41
C PHE A 9 -37.07 9.21 5.35
N THR A 10 -37.08 8.48 6.48
CA THR A 10 -35.97 8.47 7.45
C THR A 10 -34.78 7.64 6.99
N THR A 11 -34.99 6.61 6.18
CA THR A 11 -33.91 5.73 5.68
C THR A 11 -33.01 6.39 4.63
N LEU A 12 -33.46 7.51 4.05
CA LEU A 12 -32.69 8.23 3.03
C LEU A 12 -31.59 9.12 3.63
N LEU A 13 -31.64 9.40 4.94
CA LEU A 13 -30.69 10.26 5.65
C LEU A 13 -29.43 9.54 6.18
N SER A 14 -29.32 8.22 5.99
CA SER A 14 -28.32 7.38 6.66
C SER A 14 -27.21 6.83 5.75
N CYS A 15 -26.74 7.57 4.75
CA CYS A 15 -25.57 7.15 3.96
C CYS A 15 -24.56 8.28 3.78
N GLY A 16 -23.88 8.64 4.88
CA GLY A 16 -22.64 9.40 4.83
C GLY A 16 -21.45 8.45 4.87
N ALA A 17 -20.91 8.07 3.71
CA ALA A 17 -19.66 7.32 3.65
C ALA A 17 -18.49 8.29 3.84
N VAL A 18 -17.98 8.40 5.07
CA VAL A 18 -16.73 9.12 5.35
C VAL A 18 -15.57 8.16 5.17
N ALA A 19 -14.78 8.35 4.10
CA ALA A 19 -13.56 7.58 3.90
C ALA A 19 -12.48 8.10 4.86
N ALA A 20 -11.90 7.20 5.66
CA ALA A 20 -10.75 7.54 6.49
C ALA A 20 -9.55 7.88 5.59
N PRO A 21 -8.76 8.92 5.91
CA PRO A 21 -7.55 9.22 5.15
C PRO A 21 -6.58 8.03 5.25
N VAL A 22 -6.16 7.52 4.10
CA VAL A 22 -5.14 6.46 3.99
C VAL A 22 -3.82 7.08 3.58
N GLU A 23 -2.73 6.69 4.23
CA GLU A 23 -1.40 7.14 3.83
C GLU A 23 -1.07 6.64 2.41
N LEU A 24 -0.66 7.58 1.54
CA LEU A 24 -0.11 7.25 0.22
C LEU A 24 1.34 6.77 0.36
N ASP A 25 1.87 6.18 -0.73
CA ASP A 25 3.24 5.67 -0.74
C ASP A 25 4.26 6.79 -0.48
N LYS A 26 5.32 6.44 0.24
CA LYS A 26 6.34 7.37 0.68
C LYS A 26 7.50 7.36 -0.32
N VAL A 27 8.09 8.54 -0.54
CA VAL A 27 9.34 8.66 -1.29
C VAL A 27 10.48 8.15 -0.41
N ALA A 28 11.24 7.18 -0.91
CA ALA A 28 12.41 6.65 -0.23
C ALA A 28 13.67 7.47 -0.56
N VAL A 29 13.88 7.81 -1.84
CA VAL A 29 15.05 8.56 -2.33
C VAL A 29 14.67 9.38 -3.55
N ILE A 30 15.32 10.53 -3.76
CA ILE A 30 15.20 11.37 -4.96
C ILE A 30 16.51 11.25 -5.75
N VAL A 31 16.43 11.01 -7.06
CA VAL A 31 17.60 10.85 -7.94
C VAL A 31 17.40 11.70 -9.19
N ASN A 32 18.26 12.71 -9.38
CA ASN A 32 18.09 13.77 -10.38
C ASN A 32 16.69 14.40 -10.25
N ASP A 33 15.87 14.28 -11.29
CA ASP A 33 14.49 14.77 -11.34
C ASP A 33 13.45 13.67 -11.06
N GLY A 34 13.89 12.46 -10.69
CA GLY A 34 13.04 11.29 -10.41
C GLY A 34 12.91 10.98 -8.92
N VAL A 35 11.89 10.19 -8.57
CA VAL A 35 11.66 9.68 -7.20
C VAL A 35 11.61 8.16 -7.21
N ILE A 36 12.21 7.56 -6.18
CA ILE A 36 12.09 6.13 -5.89
C ILE A 36 11.13 5.98 -4.72
N LEU A 37 10.07 5.18 -4.89
CA LEU A 37 9.09 4.96 -3.83
C LEU A 37 9.50 3.83 -2.89
N GLN A 38 8.98 3.87 -1.66
CA GLN A 38 9.24 2.84 -0.68
C GLN A 38 8.66 1.48 -1.12
N SER A 39 7.52 1.46 -1.81
CA SER A 39 6.97 0.21 -2.36
C SER A 39 7.83 -0.40 -3.47
N ASP A 40 8.51 0.41 -4.28
CA ASP A 40 9.41 -0.07 -5.34
C ASP A 40 10.58 -0.86 -4.75
N ILE A 41 11.25 -0.29 -3.74
CA ILE A 41 12.35 -0.95 -3.01
C ILE A 41 11.84 -2.25 -2.37
N ASN A 42 10.67 -2.21 -1.73
CA ASN A 42 10.10 -3.39 -1.08
C ASN A 42 9.76 -4.50 -2.09
N THR A 43 9.28 -4.13 -3.27
CA THR A 43 8.93 -5.07 -4.35
C THR A 43 10.18 -5.67 -4.96
N ALA A 44 11.21 -4.87 -5.22
CA ALA A 44 12.51 -5.33 -5.67
C ALA A 44 13.14 -6.31 -4.67
N MET A 45 13.12 -5.97 -3.37
CA MET A 45 13.63 -6.83 -2.30
C MET A 45 12.89 -8.16 -2.18
N LYS A 46 11.55 -8.16 -2.30
CA LYS A 46 10.76 -9.40 -2.31
C LYS A 46 11.09 -10.27 -3.51
N THR A 47 11.23 -9.65 -4.68
CA THR A 47 11.57 -10.34 -5.92
C THR A 47 12.97 -10.96 -5.83
N LEU A 48 13.95 -10.23 -5.31
CA LEU A 48 15.31 -10.73 -5.09
C LEU A 48 15.31 -11.93 -4.13
N GLN A 49 14.59 -11.83 -3.01
CA GLN A 49 14.46 -12.93 -2.04
C GLN A 49 13.79 -14.17 -2.64
N ALA A 50 12.72 -13.98 -3.41
CA ALA A 50 12.03 -15.08 -4.08
C ALA A 50 12.95 -15.79 -5.09
N ASN A 51 13.67 -15.02 -5.92
CA ASN A 51 14.63 -15.56 -6.88
C ASN A 51 15.79 -16.28 -6.21
N ALA A 52 16.32 -15.75 -5.09
CA ALA A 52 17.42 -16.37 -4.37
C ALA A 52 17.02 -17.70 -3.71
N ARG A 53 15.81 -17.76 -3.14
CA ARG A 53 15.23 -19.02 -2.61
C ARG A 53 15.06 -20.06 -3.71
N GLN A 54 14.56 -19.66 -4.88
CA GLN A 54 14.42 -20.56 -6.03
C GLN A 54 15.76 -21.02 -6.60
N SER A 55 16.76 -20.14 -6.61
CA SER A 55 18.10 -20.45 -7.15
C SER A 55 19.03 -21.15 -6.14
N GLY A 56 18.55 -21.42 -4.92
CA GLY A 56 19.37 -22.00 -3.84
C GLY A 56 20.56 -21.14 -3.42
N LYS A 57 20.57 -19.84 -3.74
CA LYS A 57 21.66 -18.92 -3.42
C LYS A 57 21.46 -18.34 -2.03
N SER A 58 22.50 -18.35 -1.20
CA SER A 58 22.49 -17.62 0.06
C SER A 58 22.49 -16.11 -0.22
N LEU A 59 21.64 -15.40 0.51
CA LEU A 59 21.60 -13.94 0.47
C LEU A 59 22.41 -13.35 1.63
N PRO A 60 23.12 -12.23 1.41
CA PRO A 60 23.64 -11.38 2.49
C PRO A 60 22.54 -10.93 3.45
N SER A 61 22.92 -10.37 4.60
CA SER A 61 21.96 -9.79 5.54
C SER A 61 21.10 -8.71 4.87
N ALA A 62 19.85 -8.57 5.32
CA ALA A 62 18.89 -7.63 4.74
C ALA A 62 19.38 -6.17 4.75
N SER A 63 20.23 -5.79 5.71
CA SER A 63 20.89 -4.48 5.77
C SER A 63 21.79 -4.23 4.56
N VAL A 64 22.65 -5.20 4.22
CA VAL A 64 23.58 -5.12 3.09
C VAL A 64 22.81 -5.10 1.78
N LEU A 65 21.74 -5.89 1.68
CA LEU A 65 20.90 -5.90 0.48
C LEU A 65 20.19 -4.57 0.26
N LYS A 66 19.69 -3.93 1.32
CA LYS A 66 19.00 -2.64 1.21
C LYS A 66 19.94 -1.50 0.81
N GLU A 67 21.23 -1.62 1.11
CA GLU A 67 22.23 -0.64 0.69
C GLU A 67 22.64 -0.80 -0.79
N GLN A 68 22.48 -2.00 -1.35
CA GLN A 68 22.81 -2.32 -2.74
C GLN A 68 21.66 -2.08 -3.74
N VAL A 69 20.44 -1.87 -3.25
CA VAL A 69 19.20 -1.75 -4.05
C VAL A 69 18.63 -0.35 -3.88
#